data_AF-A0A9Q3Q284-F1
#
_entry.id   AF-A0A9Q3Q284-F1
#
_cell.length_a   1.000
_cell.length_b   1.000
_cell.length_c   1.000
_cell.angle_alpha   90.00
_cell.angle_beta   90.00
_cell.angle_gamma   90.00
#
_symmetry.space_group_name_H-M   'P 1'
#
loop_
_entity.id
_entity.type
_entity.pdbx_description
1 polymer ?
#
loop_
_entity_poly.entity_id
_entity_poly.type
_entity_poly.pdbx_seq_one_letter_code
_entity_poly.pdbx_strand_id
1 'polypeptide(L)'
;MTQIQQPKTPWEIVHMDWVTELPPGGDKIYNACLVLVDRYSKTPMFLPFHKDDTAMDKAIMIWNRVISHTGLFQNIISDRV
;
A
#
# COMPACT_ATOMS: atom_id res chain seq x y z
N MET A 1 -16.45 15.98 -7.20
CA MET A 1 -15.92 14.64 -6.88
C MET A 1 -15.53 13.98 -8.19
N THR A 2 -14.27 13.62 -8.37
CA THR A 2 -13.79 12.97 -9.60
C THR A 2 -14.35 11.54 -9.64
N GLN A 3 -15.09 11.19 -10.68
CA GLN A 3 -15.63 9.83 -10.83
C GLN A 3 -14.48 8.90 -11.24
N ILE A 4 -14.08 8.00 -10.33
CA ILE A 4 -13.01 7.04 -10.59
C ILE A 4 -13.60 5.83 -11.31
N GLN A 5 -13.24 5.66 -12.58
CA GLN A 5 -13.68 4.54 -13.42
C GLN A 5 -13.38 3.19 -12.75
N GLN A 6 -14.24 2.21 -12.97
CA GLN A 6 -14.00 0.86 -12.44
C GLN A 6 -12.77 0.24 -13.13
N PRO A 7 -11.89 -0.43 -12.37
CA PRO A 7 -10.74 -1.13 -12.95
C PRO A 7 -11.23 -2.27 -13.84
N LYS A 8 -10.51 -2.55 -14.92
CA LYS A 8 -10.80 -3.64 -15.86
C LYS A 8 -9.96 -4.88 -15.57
N THR A 9 -8.80 -4.68 -14.95
CA THR A 9 -7.84 -5.74 -14.62
C THR A 9 -7.42 -5.68 -13.16
N PRO A 10 -7.01 -6.81 -12.54
CA PRO A 10 -6.45 -6.82 -11.20
C PRO A 10 -5.28 -5.85 -11.07
N TRP A 11 -5.20 -5.14 -9.94
CA TRP A 11 -4.12 -4.20 -9.59
C TRP A 11 -4.03 -2.93 -10.46
N GLU A 12 -4.97 -2.69 -11.37
CA GLU A 12 -4.98 -1.47 -12.17
C GLU A 12 -5.18 -0.20 -11.33
N ILE A 13 -6.09 -0.30 -10.35
CA ILE A 13 -6.41 0.78 -9.41
C ILE A 13 -6.33 0.20 -8.00
N VAL A 14 -5.54 0.85 -7.14
CA VAL A 14 -5.38 0.43 -5.74
C VAL A 14 -5.84 1.53 -4.79
N HIS A 15 -6.44 1.10 -3.67
CA HIS A 15 -6.59 1.93 -2.49
C HIS A 15 -5.36 1.75 -1.60
N MET A 16 -4.82 2.85 -1.10
CA MET A 16 -3.64 2.87 -0.25
C MET A 16 -3.95 3.63 1.04
N ASP A 17 -3.66 3.01 2.17
CA ASP A 17 -3.87 3.61 3.50
C ASP A 17 -2.74 3.22 4.47
N TRP A 18 -2.43 4.12 5.39
CA TRP A 18 -1.38 3.96 6.39
C TRP A 18 -1.99 3.79 7.77
N VAL A 19 -1.79 2.61 8.35
CA VAL A 19 -2.09 2.35 9.76
C VAL A 19 -0.82 2.60 10.56
N THR A 20 -0.81 3.68 11.34
CA THR A 20 0.33 4.04 12.20
C THR A 20 0.02 3.82 13.67
N GLU A 21 1.03 3.95 14.53
CA GLU A 21 0.88 3.85 15.99
C GLU A 21 0.44 2.47 16.48
N LEU A 22 0.83 1.44 15.74
CA LEU A 22 0.65 0.06 16.16
C LEU A 22 1.64 -0.27 17.29
N PRO A 23 1.25 -1.12 18.25
CA PRO A 23 2.19 -1.70 19.20
C PRO A 23 3.35 -2.36 18.44
N PRO A 24 4.60 -2.14 18.85
CA PRO A 24 5.75 -2.71 18.15
C PRO A 24 5.70 -4.24 18.12
N GLY A 25 5.92 -4.84 16.94
CA GLY A 25 5.74 -6.28 16.76
C GLY A 25 6.59 -6.94 15.68
N GLY A 26 6.70 -8.27 15.76
CA GLY A 26 7.52 -9.10 14.89
C GLY A 26 9.02 -8.96 15.14
N ASP A 27 9.83 -9.73 14.40
CA ASP A 27 11.29 -9.82 14.60
C ASP A 27 12.01 -8.48 14.42
N LYS A 28 11.43 -7.57 13.64
CA LYS A 28 11.99 -6.24 13.33
C LYS A 28 11.29 -5.10 14.05
N ILE A 29 10.38 -5.40 14.98
CA ILE A 29 9.75 -4.39 15.86
C ILE A 29 9.07 -3.29 15.02
N TYR A 30 8.27 -3.69 14.03
CA TYR A 30 7.51 -2.77 13.19
C TYR A 30 6.37 -2.14 13.98
N ASN A 31 6.08 -0.86 13.73
CA ASN A 31 5.06 -0.07 14.44
C ASN A 31 4.10 0.67 13.50
N ALA A 32 4.17 0.39 12.20
CA ALA A 32 3.26 0.88 11.17
C ALA A 32 2.98 -0.22 10.13
N CYS A 33 1.88 -0.08 9.41
CA CYS A 33 1.50 -0.96 8.32
C CYS A 33 0.92 -0.15 7.16
N LEU A 34 1.41 -0.42 5.96
CA LEU A 34 0.76 0.03 4.73
C LEU A 34 -0.26 -1.03 4.30
N VAL A 35 -1.47 -0.58 4.01
CA VAL A 35 -2.54 -1.40 3.46
C VAL A 35 -2.74 -1.00 2.01
N LEU A 36 -2.56 -1.96 1.10
CA LEU A 36 -2.89 -1.81 -0.31
C LEU A 36 -4.05 -2.73 -0.64
N VAL A 37 -5.12 -2.20 -1.22
CA VAL A 37 -6.29 -2.99 -1.61
C VAL A 37 -6.53 -2.85 -3.09
N ASP A 38 -6.51 -3.98 -3.81
CA ASP A 38 -6.91 -4.01 -5.21
C ASP A 38 -8.39 -3.66 -5.34
N ARG A 39 -8.70 -2.62 -6.12
CA ARG A 39 -10.07 -2.20 -6.31
C ARG A 39 -10.88 -3.21 -7.14
N TYR A 40 -10.21 -4.01 -7.98
CA TYR A 40 -10.85 -5.03 -8.82
C TYR A 40 -11.25 -6.26 -7.99
N SER A 41 -10.27 -6.97 -7.41
CA SER A 41 -10.50 -8.22 -6.68
C SER A 41 -10.87 -8.04 -5.20
N LYS A 42 -10.73 -6.84 -4.64
CA LYS A 42 -10.82 -6.56 -3.18
C LYS A 42 -9.75 -7.26 -2.35
N THR A 43 -8.68 -7.76 -2.97
CA THR A 43 -7.60 -8.43 -2.28
C THR A 43 -6.71 -7.41 -1.56
N PRO A 44 -6.48 -7.55 -0.24
CA PRO A 44 -5.54 -6.72 0.49
C PRO A 44 -4.11 -7.27 0.46
N MET A 45 -3.13 -6.38 0.51
CA MET A 45 -1.74 -6.66 0.85
C MET A 45 -1.34 -5.77 2.02
N PHE A 46 -0.65 -6.38 2.99
CA PHE A 46 -0.17 -5.71 4.19
C PHE A 46 1.35 -5.67 4.17
N LEU A 47 1.91 -4.47 4.30
CA LEU A 47 3.35 -4.27 4.34
C LEU A 47 3.74 -3.64 5.69
N PRO A 48 4.60 -4.32 6.47
CA PRO A 48 5.03 -3.80 7.76
C PRO A 48 6.13 -2.74 7.58
N PHE A 49 6.00 -1.61 8.27
CA PHE A 49 6.89 -0.46 8.21
C PHE A 49 7.22 0.08 9.60
N HIS A 50 8.23 0.93 9.67
CA HIS A 50 8.46 1.82 10.81
C HIS A 50 7.82 3.18 10.52
N LYS A 51 7.20 3.80 11.53
CA LYS A 51 6.57 5.13 11.42
C LYS A 51 7.54 6.17 10.85
N ASP A 52 8.80 6.07 11.26
CA ASP A 52 9.89 6.98 10.91
C ASP A 52 10.61 6.63 9.60
N ASP A 53 10.17 5.59 8.88
CA ASP A 53 10.72 5.25 7.56
C ASP A 53 10.53 6.41 6.59
N THR A 54 11.59 6.72 5.84
CA THR A 54 11.55 7.80 4.86
C THR A 54 10.64 7.45 3.69
N ALA A 55 10.22 8.46 2.92
CA ALA A 55 9.46 8.23 1.69
C ALA A 55 10.21 7.32 0.70
N MET A 56 11.55 7.40 0.67
CA MET A 56 12.37 6.56 -0.20
C MET A 56 12.37 5.10 0.27
N ASP A 57 12.52 4.86 1.57
CA ASP A 57 12.48 3.49 2.14
C ASP A 57 11.13 2.83 1.85
N LYS A 58 10.04 3.62 2.00
CA LYS A 58 8.68 3.21 1.65
C LYS A 58 8.55 2.84 0.16
N ALA A 59 9.03 3.71 -0.72
CA ALA A 59 8.99 3.47 -2.16
C ALA A 59 9.79 2.22 -2.58
N ILE A 60 11.00 2.06 -2.05
CA ILE A 60 11.85 0.88 -2.32
C ILE A 60 11.16 -0.39 -1.84
N MET A 61 10.55 -0.38 -0.67
CA MET A 61 9.89 -1.58 -0.15
C MET A 61 8.66 -1.95 -0.98
N ILE A 62 7.84 -0.98 -1.38
CA ILE A 62 6.71 -1.21 -2.30
C ILE A 62 7.22 -1.75 -3.64
N TRP A 63 8.27 -1.15 -4.21
CA TRP A 63 8.84 -1.61 -5.47
C TRP A 63 9.27 -3.08 -5.41
N ASN A 64 10.02 -3.44 -4.37
CA ASN A 64 10.58 -4.79 -4.23
C ASN A 64 9.53 -5.85 -3.87
N ARG A 65 8.55 -5.50 -3.02
CA ARG A 65 7.60 -6.47 -2.46
C ARG A 65 6.21 -6.45 -3.06
N VAL A 66 5.85 -5.42 -3.80
CA VAL A 66 4.49 -5.28 -4.35
C VAL A 66 4.56 -5.31 -5.86
N ILE A 67 5.31 -4.39 -6.46
CA ILE A 67 5.36 -4.23 -7.92
C ILE A 67 5.88 -5.51 -8.61
N SER A 68 6.76 -6.26 -7.93
CA SER A 68 7.24 -7.57 -8.40
C SER A 68 6.13 -8.63 -8.54
N HIS A 69 5.04 -8.53 -7.76
CA HIS A 69 3.91 -9.47 -7.80
C HIS A 69 2.71 -8.93 -8.58
N THR A 70 2.47 -7.63 -8.53
CA THR A 70 1.24 -7.02 -9.08
C THR A 70 1.43 -6.32 -10.42
N GLY A 71 2.68 -6.03 -10.79
CA GLY A 71 2.97 -5.04 -11.81
C GLY A 71 2.73 -3.60 -11.31
N LEU A 72 2.81 -2.65 -12.23
CA LEU A 72 2.63 -1.22 -11.93
C LEU A 72 1.15 -0.84 -11.90
N PHE A 73 0.76 -0.10 -10.87
CA PHE A 73 -0.56 0.47 -10.74
C PHE A 73 -0.74 1.64 -11.70
N GLN A 74 -1.92 1.80 -12.28
CA GLN A 74 -2.25 2.99 -13.07
C GLN A 74 -2.74 4.14 -12.21
N ASN A 75 -3.48 3.83 -11.14
CA ASN A 75 -3.98 4.82 -10.20
C ASN A 75 -3.85 4.33 -8.76
N ILE A 76 -3.41 5.25 -7.89
CA ILE A 76 -3.40 5.06 -6.45
C ILE A 76 -4.40 6.05 -5.86
N ILE A 77 -5.36 5.54 -5.10
CA ILE A 77 -6.30 6.33 -4.31
C ILE A 77 -5.79 6.30 -2.89
N SER A 78 -5.37 7.45 -2.39
CA SER A 78 -4.86 7.61 -1.04
C SER A 78 -5.54 8.79 -0.37
N ASP A 79 -5.67 8.66 0.93
CA ASP A 79 -6.12 9.68 1.85
C ASP A 79 -5.13 10.86 1.81
N ARG A 80 -5.65 12.08 1.97
CA ARG A 80 -4.83 13.26 2.24
C ARG A 80 -4.75 13.40 3.75
N VAL A 81 -3.71 12.83 4.35
CA VAL A 81 -3.35 13.07 5.74
C VAL A 81 -2.27 14.15 5.79
#